data_AF-A0A226EEB7-F1
#
_entry.id   AF-A0A226EEB7-F1
#
_cell.length_a   1.000
_cell.length_b   1.000
_cell.length_c   1.000
_cell.angle_alpha   90.00
_cell.angle_beta   90.00
_cell.angle_gamma   90.00
#
_symmetry.space_group_name_H-M   'P 1'
#
loop_
_entity.id
_entity.type
_entity.pdbx_description
1 polymer ?
#
loop_
_entity_poly.entity_id
_entity_poly.type
_entity_poly.pdbx_seq_one_letter_code
_entity_poly.pdbx_strand_id
1 'polypeptide(L)'
;MKVLFGCLLVVVGTLLHTNAVVISEEEQMALEISGVMLPPKKLTKTIGEHLRAIRKFYPQMERIQHRPKWIPGELLLAADASAVQKLNSSRYGPVKTAEKVTGEEDSSSTFHVIFDKPYHPARLVERVQSELAIQEVEGNLIFGDGNDITYHPTAPTYATYTFKMGWGDCSSGCIYKHFWEFSVAPSEETVTVKLEKEYGSDLNNREFVKP
;
A
#
# COMPACT_ATOMS: atom_id res chain seq x y z
N MET A 1 21.99 17.06 -15.28
CA MET A 1 20.99 16.68 -16.30
C MET A 1 20.16 15.55 -15.71
N LYS A 2 18.96 15.82 -15.17
CA LYS A 2 18.07 14.77 -14.65
C LYS A 2 17.44 14.12 -15.88
N VAL A 3 17.88 12.91 -16.22
CA VAL A 3 17.17 12.07 -17.18
C VAL A 3 15.86 11.70 -16.49
N LEU A 4 14.75 12.28 -16.96
CA LEU A 4 13.43 11.77 -16.65
C LEU A 4 13.36 10.40 -17.30
N PHE A 5 13.63 9.35 -16.53
CA PHE A 5 13.32 8.00 -16.95
C PHE A 5 11.84 8.00 -17.30
N GLY A 6 11.54 7.79 -18.59
CA GLY A 6 10.18 7.56 -19.03
C GLY A 6 9.63 6.43 -18.18
N CYS A 7 8.56 6.71 -17.44
CA CYS A 7 7.91 5.78 -16.54
C CYS A 7 7.65 4.48 -17.32
N LEU A 8 8.54 3.49 -17.17
CA LEU A 8 8.46 2.24 -17.90
C LEU A 8 7.33 1.46 -17.24
N LEU A 9 6.14 1.65 -17.81
CA LEU A 9 4.89 1.12 -17.32
C LEU A 9 4.86 -0.38 -17.59
N VAL A 10 5.46 -1.18 -16.71
CA VAL A 10 5.23 -2.62 -16.73
C VAL A 10 3.94 -2.87 -15.96
N VAL A 11 2.81 -2.80 -16.65
CA VAL A 11 1.55 -3.36 -16.13
C VAL A 11 1.66 -4.87 -16.25
N VAL A 12 2.15 -5.51 -15.19
CA VAL A 12 2.10 -6.98 -15.09
C VAL A 12 0.63 -7.36 -14.79
N GLY A 13 -0.20 -7.38 -15.82
CA GLY A 13 -1.64 -7.66 -15.76
C GLY A 13 -2.00 -9.13 -15.53
N THR A 14 -1.02 -9.99 -15.29
CA THR A 14 -1.25 -11.40 -14.97
C THR A 14 -1.14 -11.55 -13.46
N LEU A 15 -2.10 -12.24 -12.84
CA LEU A 15 -2.03 -12.77 -11.46
C LEU A 15 -0.81 -13.69 -11.31
N LEU A 16 0.39 -13.12 -11.36
CA LEU A 16 1.58 -13.78 -10.87
C LEU A 16 1.30 -14.00 -9.39
N HIS A 17 1.37 -15.26 -8.97
CA HIS A 17 1.39 -15.58 -7.55
C HIS A 17 2.64 -14.90 -6.99
N THR A 18 2.48 -13.70 -6.44
CA THR A 18 3.60 -12.95 -5.92
C THR A 18 4.10 -13.72 -4.70
N ASN A 19 5.40 -14.01 -4.64
CA ASN A 19 6.03 -14.49 -3.40
C ASN A 19 6.18 -13.37 -2.36
N ALA A 20 5.48 -12.25 -2.58
CA ALA A 20 5.45 -11.09 -1.73
C ALA A 20 5.11 -11.48 -0.30
N VAL A 21 5.65 -10.72 0.65
CA VAL A 21 5.21 -10.84 2.03
C VAL A 21 3.77 -10.34 2.11
N VAL A 22 2.84 -11.27 2.26
CA VAL A 22 1.45 -10.93 2.55
C VAL A 22 1.38 -10.37 3.96
N ILE A 23 0.96 -9.12 4.08
CA ILE A 23 0.65 -8.48 5.37
C ILE A 23 -0.83 -8.17 5.47
N SER A 24 -1.31 -8.04 6.69
CA SER A 24 -2.69 -7.63 6.98
C SER A 24 -2.96 -6.18 6.57
N GLU A 25 -4.25 -5.85 6.44
CA GLU A 25 -4.74 -4.50 6.15
C GLU A 25 -4.19 -3.47 7.15
N GLU A 26 -4.26 -3.80 8.44
CA GLU A 26 -3.75 -2.95 9.51
C GLU A 26 -2.23 -2.79 9.50
N GLU A 27 -1.48 -3.81 9.09
CA GLU A 27 -0.02 -3.72 8.93
C GLU A 27 0.33 -2.79 7.77
N GLN A 28 -0.37 -2.91 6.63
CA GLN A 28 -0.20 -2.03 5.48
C GLN A 28 -0.46 -0.57 5.88
N MET A 29 -1.62 -0.28 6.49
CA MET A 29 -1.97 1.07 6.93
C MET A 29 -0.94 1.61 7.94
N ALA A 30 -0.55 0.79 8.93
CA ALA A 30 0.44 1.19 9.92
C ALA A 30 1.79 1.52 9.27
N LEU A 31 2.21 0.74 8.27
CA LEU A 31 3.44 0.98 7.54
C LEU A 31 3.39 2.29 6.75
N GLU A 32 2.33 2.50 5.95
CA GLU A 32 2.14 3.72 5.15
C GLU A 32 2.12 4.99 6.01
N ILE A 33 1.45 4.96 7.16
CA ILE A 33 1.24 6.14 8.00
C ILE A 33 2.47 6.46 8.84
N SER A 34 3.13 5.43 9.38
CA SER A 34 4.31 5.63 10.21
C SER A 34 5.54 6.03 9.40
N GLY A 35 5.60 5.64 8.13
CA GLY A 35 6.75 5.89 7.26
C GLY A 35 8.04 5.27 7.78
N VAL A 36 7.98 4.27 8.68
CA VAL A 36 9.16 3.54 9.18
C VAL A 36 9.42 2.31 8.34
N MET A 37 10.57 1.67 8.55
CA MET A 37 11.02 0.57 7.71
C MET A 37 10.12 -0.68 7.77
N LEU A 38 9.52 -0.98 8.92
CA LEU A 38 8.68 -2.17 9.15
C LEU A 38 7.39 -1.80 9.90
N PRO A 39 6.29 -2.56 9.77
CA PRO A 39 5.02 -2.22 10.39
C PRO A 39 5.16 -2.08 11.92
N PRO A 40 4.85 -0.91 12.51
CA PRO A 40 4.93 -0.77 13.96
C PRO A 40 3.85 -1.62 14.64
N LYS A 41 4.27 -2.62 15.43
CA LYS A 41 3.34 -3.57 16.09
C LYS A 41 2.24 -2.89 16.91
N LYS A 42 2.59 -1.82 17.65
CA LYS A 42 1.62 -1.08 18.47
C LYS A 42 0.56 -0.41 17.59
N LEU A 43 0.98 0.32 16.55
CA LEU A 43 0.06 1.01 15.64
C LEU A 43 -0.81 0.02 14.86
N THR A 44 -0.21 -1.07 14.39
CA THR A 44 -0.89 -2.19 13.71
C THR A 44 -2.02 -2.72 14.58
N LYS A 45 -1.72 -3.06 15.84
CA LYS A 45 -2.72 -3.58 16.79
C LYS A 45 -3.86 -2.58 16.99
N THR A 46 -3.54 -1.30 17.21
CA THR A 46 -4.53 -0.22 17.38
C THR A 46 -5.43 -0.07 16.16
N ILE A 47 -4.86 -0.03 14.95
CA ILE A 47 -5.64 0.07 13.71
C ILE A 47 -6.57 -1.15 13.57
N GLY A 48 -6.06 -2.36 13.79
CA GLY A 48 -6.86 -3.58 13.72
C GLY A 48 -8.02 -3.60 14.72
N GLU A 49 -7.80 -3.14 15.95
CA GLU A 49 -8.87 -3.01 16.97
C GLU A 49 -9.95 -2.01 16.55
N HIS A 50 -9.53 -0.85 16.01
CA HIS A 50 -10.46 0.18 15.54
C HIS A 50 -11.27 -0.31 14.34
N LEU A 51 -10.64 -0.92 13.32
CA LEU A 51 -11.33 -1.43 12.13
C LEU A 51 -12.32 -2.53 12.49
N ARG A 52 -11.95 -3.46 13.39
CA ARG A 52 -12.89 -4.47 13.90
C ARG A 52 -14.06 -3.84 14.63
N ALA A 53 -13.84 -2.82 15.46
CA ALA A 53 -14.92 -2.13 16.15
C ALA A 53 -15.85 -1.41 15.17
N ILE A 54 -15.31 -0.68 14.19
CA ILE A 54 -16.11 0.01 13.17
C ILE A 54 -16.97 -1.01 12.40
N ARG A 55 -16.38 -2.09 11.89
CA ARG A 55 -17.11 -3.13 11.14
C ARG A 55 -18.15 -3.86 12.01
N LYS A 56 -17.89 -4.03 13.31
CA LYS A 56 -18.88 -4.59 14.25
C LYS A 56 -20.10 -3.69 14.41
N PHE A 57 -19.92 -2.37 14.52
CA PHE A 57 -21.03 -1.41 14.67
C PHE A 57 -21.69 -1.03 13.34
N TYR A 58 -20.95 -1.10 12.24
CA TYR A 58 -21.39 -0.72 10.89
C TYR A 58 -21.00 -1.82 9.87
N PRO A 59 -21.72 -2.96 9.83
CA PRO A 59 -21.35 -4.13 9.02
C PRO A 59 -21.21 -3.85 7.51
N GLN A 60 -21.89 -2.83 6.99
CA GLN A 60 -21.74 -2.42 5.59
C GLN A 60 -20.30 -2.02 5.22
N MET A 61 -19.46 -1.68 6.20
CA MET A 61 -18.05 -1.32 6.04
C MET A 61 -17.14 -2.54 5.84
N GLU A 62 -17.61 -3.77 5.99
CA GLU A 62 -16.83 -4.99 5.71
C GLU A 62 -16.40 -5.11 4.24
N ARG A 63 -17.16 -4.49 3.33
CA ARG A 63 -16.91 -4.51 1.87
C ARG A 63 -15.91 -3.45 1.42
N ILE A 64 -15.46 -2.58 2.32
CA ILE A 64 -14.47 -1.55 2.05
C ILE A 64 -13.19 -1.99 2.74
N GLN A 65 -12.14 -2.12 1.95
CA GLN A 65 -10.80 -2.43 2.41
C GLN A 65 -9.86 -1.30 2.04
N HIS A 66 -8.79 -1.14 2.82
CA HIS A 66 -7.71 -0.22 2.48
C HIS A 66 -7.06 -0.64 1.17
N ARG A 67 -6.86 0.33 0.28
CA ARG A 67 -6.13 0.13 -0.97
C ARG A 67 -4.69 0.58 -0.78
N PRO A 68 -3.71 -0.35 -0.82
CA PRO A 68 -2.30 0.02 -0.72
C PRO A 68 -1.87 0.91 -1.88
N LYS A 69 -0.95 1.84 -1.61
CA LYS A 69 -0.33 2.69 -2.65
C LYS A 69 0.84 2.01 -3.36
N TRP A 70 1.38 0.96 -2.75
CA TRP A 70 2.55 0.22 -3.19
C TRP A 70 2.58 -1.16 -2.51
N ILE A 71 3.37 -2.09 -3.03
CA ILE A 71 3.54 -3.43 -2.45
C ILE A 71 4.73 -3.43 -1.45
N PRO A 72 4.50 -3.75 -0.15
CA PRO A 72 5.58 -3.81 0.84
C PRO A 72 6.66 -4.80 0.46
N GLY A 73 7.92 -4.41 0.67
CA GLY A 73 9.06 -5.27 0.40
C GLY A 73 9.24 -5.56 -1.09
N GLU A 74 8.76 -4.70 -1.98
CA GLU A 74 9.02 -4.82 -3.41
C GLU A 74 9.63 -3.55 -3.99
N LEU A 75 10.68 -3.74 -4.80
CA LEU A 75 11.35 -2.68 -5.54
C LEU A 75 11.44 -3.04 -7.03
N LEU A 76 11.48 -2.00 -7.85
CA LEU A 76 11.94 -2.07 -9.24
C LEU A 76 13.33 -1.42 -9.28
N LEU A 77 14.32 -2.14 -9.79
CA LEU A 77 15.68 -1.62 -9.92
C LEU A 77 16.16 -1.74 -11.36
N ALA A 78 16.80 -0.71 -11.88
CA ALA A 78 17.60 -0.83 -13.09
C ALA A 78 19.06 -0.99 -12.69
N ALA A 79 19.60 -2.19 -12.88
CA ALA A 79 20.98 -2.51 -12.51
C ALA A 79 21.51 -3.71 -13.29
N ASP A 80 22.71 -4.15 -12.91
CA ASP A 80 23.29 -5.43 -13.34
C ASP A 80 23.08 -6.52 -12.28
N ALA A 81 23.43 -7.76 -12.62
CA ALA A 81 23.36 -8.90 -11.71
C ALA A 81 24.24 -8.73 -10.46
N SER A 82 25.34 -7.97 -10.55
CA SER A 82 26.24 -7.74 -9.40
C SER A 82 25.58 -6.87 -8.34
N ALA A 83 24.77 -5.89 -8.73
CA ALA A 83 23.98 -5.05 -7.84
C ALA A 83 22.92 -5.86 -7.10
N VAL A 84 22.25 -6.79 -7.79
CA VAL A 84 21.28 -7.72 -7.17
C VAL A 84 21.98 -8.62 -6.14
N GLN A 85 23.17 -9.14 -6.44
CA GLN A 85 23.95 -9.95 -5.50
C GLN A 85 24.38 -9.16 -4.25
N LYS A 86 24.81 -7.89 -4.43
CA LYS A 86 25.11 -6.98 -3.32
C LYS A 86 23.89 -6.75 -2.44
N LEU A 87 22.73 -6.53 -3.05
CA LEU A 87 21.47 -6.34 -2.33
C LEU A 87 21.08 -7.59 -1.54
N ASN A 88 21.18 -8.77 -2.14
CA ASN A 88 20.87 -10.05 -1.48
C ASN A 88 21.81 -10.36 -0.30
N SER A 89 23.07 -9.94 -0.40
CA SER A 89 24.09 -10.12 0.65
C SER A 89 24.07 -9.01 1.71
N SER A 90 23.24 -7.99 1.52
CA SER A 90 23.11 -6.87 2.45
C SER A 90 22.22 -7.23 3.64
N ARG A 91 22.17 -6.33 4.64
CA ARG A 91 21.25 -6.45 5.79
C ARG A 91 19.75 -6.40 5.43
N TYR A 92 19.42 -6.01 4.20
CA TYR A 92 18.06 -5.97 3.68
C TYR A 92 17.65 -7.28 3.02
N GLY A 93 18.62 -8.09 2.59
CA GLY A 93 18.35 -9.43 2.11
C GLY A 93 17.93 -10.39 3.25
N PRO A 94 17.56 -11.63 2.91
CA PRO A 94 17.54 -12.18 1.56
C PRO A 94 16.41 -11.61 0.68
N VAL A 95 16.70 -11.54 -0.61
CA VAL A 95 15.71 -11.35 -1.66
C VAL A 95 15.10 -12.73 -1.96
N LYS A 96 13.78 -12.86 -1.87
CA LYS A 96 13.05 -14.09 -2.24
C LYS A 96 13.13 -14.34 -3.75
N THR A 97 12.94 -13.28 -4.53
CA THR A 97 12.97 -13.35 -5.99
C THR A 97 13.54 -12.07 -6.58
N ALA A 98 14.40 -12.21 -7.59
CA ALA A 98 14.83 -11.11 -8.45
C ALA A 98 14.58 -11.52 -9.91
N GLU A 99 13.46 -11.08 -10.47
CA GLU A 99 13.07 -11.42 -11.84
C GLU A 99 13.44 -10.28 -12.78
N LYS A 100 14.13 -10.60 -13.88
CA LYS A 100 14.39 -9.61 -14.94
C LYS A 100 13.07 -9.37 -15.69
N VAL A 101 12.57 -8.14 -15.63
CA VAL A 101 11.29 -7.73 -16.21
C VAL A 101 11.47 -7.25 -17.65
N THR A 102 12.54 -6.48 -17.92
CA THR A 102 12.86 -5.91 -19.24
C THR A 102 14.37 -5.71 -19.41
N GLY A 103 14.86 -5.79 -20.65
CA GLY A 103 16.22 -5.38 -21.05
C GLY A 103 16.89 -6.32 -22.06
N GLU A 104 17.59 -5.77 -23.05
CA GLU A 104 18.51 -6.51 -23.94
C GLU A 104 19.75 -7.00 -23.16
N GLU A 105 20.52 -7.94 -23.70
CA GLU A 105 21.64 -8.58 -22.99
C GLU A 105 22.78 -7.60 -22.62
N ASP A 106 22.87 -6.45 -23.31
CA ASP A 106 24.00 -5.52 -23.21
C ASP A 106 23.67 -4.16 -22.54
N SER A 107 22.49 -3.99 -21.92
CA SER A 107 22.06 -2.75 -21.24
C SER A 107 21.51 -2.98 -19.82
N SER A 108 21.38 -1.90 -19.03
CA SER A 108 20.81 -1.99 -17.67
C SER A 108 19.46 -2.70 -17.71
N SER A 109 19.35 -3.78 -16.97
CA SER A 109 18.13 -4.60 -16.93
C SER A 109 17.27 -4.13 -15.77
N THR A 110 15.95 -4.07 -15.98
CA THR A 110 15.01 -3.82 -14.88
C THR A 110 14.74 -5.13 -14.16
N PHE A 111 15.02 -5.18 -12.87
CA PHE A 111 14.67 -6.30 -12.00
C PHE A 111 13.52 -5.92 -11.08
N HIS A 112 12.55 -6.81 -10.96
CA HIS A 112 11.57 -6.81 -9.88
C HIS A 112 12.12 -7.63 -8.73
N VAL A 113 12.32 -6.98 -7.58
CA VAL A 113 12.96 -7.56 -6.41
C VAL A 113 11.97 -7.64 -5.27
N ILE A 114 11.78 -8.85 -4.75
CA ILE A 114 10.87 -9.16 -3.65
C ILE A 114 11.69 -9.56 -2.43
N PHE A 115 11.52 -8.85 -1.32
CA PHE A 115 12.22 -9.08 -0.07
C PHE A 115 11.46 -10.07 0.84
N ASP A 116 12.16 -10.63 1.83
CA ASP A 116 11.56 -11.52 2.83
C ASP A 116 10.78 -10.79 3.93
N LYS A 117 10.84 -9.44 3.94
CA LYS A 117 10.19 -8.56 4.91
C LYS A 117 9.35 -7.49 4.21
N PRO A 118 8.27 -7.02 4.85
CA PRO A 118 7.37 -6.03 4.28
C PRO A 118 7.93 -4.63 4.49
N TYR A 119 9.03 -4.33 3.82
CA TYR A 119 9.70 -3.05 3.96
C TYR A 119 8.88 -1.91 3.36
N HIS A 120 8.92 -0.74 3.99
CA HIS A 120 8.38 0.48 3.39
C HIS A 120 9.24 0.87 2.16
N PRO A 121 8.69 0.90 0.93
CA PRO A 121 9.47 1.07 -0.29
C PRO A 121 10.28 2.37 -0.32
N ALA A 122 9.69 3.52 0.01
CA ALA A 122 10.43 4.79 0.02
C ALA A 122 11.65 4.76 0.97
N ARG A 123 11.51 4.17 2.17
CA ARG A 123 12.62 4.03 3.12
C ARG A 123 13.65 3.03 2.65
N LEU A 124 13.21 1.95 2.02
CA LEU A 124 14.12 0.96 1.47
C LEU A 124 14.92 1.53 0.30
N VAL A 125 14.27 2.27 -0.62
CA VAL A 125 14.92 3.00 -1.72
C VAL A 125 16.01 3.93 -1.19
N GLU A 126 15.70 4.80 -0.22
CA GLU A 126 16.67 5.72 0.40
C GLU A 126 17.91 4.97 0.92
N ARG A 127 17.70 3.81 1.54
CA ARG A 127 18.78 3.00 2.13
C ARG A 127 19.59 2.24 1.09
N VAL A 128 18.94 1.63 0.12
CA VAL A 128 19.61 0.92 -0.98
C VAL A 128 20.46 1.89 -1.80
N GLN A 129 19.93 3.07 -2.12
CA GLN A 129 20.67 4.11 -2.84
C GLN A 129 21.89 4.61 -2.06
N SER A 130 21.71 4.93 -0.77
CA SER A 130 22.80 5.50 0.04
C SER A 130 23.85 4.48 0.49
N GLU A 131 23.45 3.25 0.83
CA GLU A 131 24.35 2.25 1.42
C GLU A 131 24.96 1.31 0.37
N LEU A 132 24.28 1.07 -0.75
CA LEU A 132 24.74 0.15 -1.81
C LEU A 132 25.10 0.85 -3.12
N ALA A 133 24.95 2.18 -3.20
CA ALA A 133 25.23 3.01 -4.36
C ALA A 133 24.44 2.63 -5.64
N ILE A 134 23.30 1.96 -5.51
CA ILE A 134 22.41 1.62 -6.63
C ILE A 134 21.49 2.81 -6.90
N GLN A 135 21.66 3.51 -8.02
CA GLN A 135 20.99 4.81 -8.25
C GLN A 135 19.53 4.67 -8.71
N GLU A 136 19.26 3.75 -9.63
CA GLU A 136 17.94 3.59 -10.27
C GLU A 136 17.13 2.54 -9.53
N VAL A 137 16.51 2.95 -8.43
CA VAL A 137 15.68 2.09 -7.56
C VAL A 137 14.40 2.84 -7.22
N GLU A 138 13.26 2.18 -7.42
CA GLU A 138 11.93 2.71 -7.15
C GLU A 138 11.08 1.67 -6.39
N GLY A 139 10.05 2.13 -5.69
CA GLY A 139 9.08 1.23 -5.07
C GLY A 139 8.09 0.67 -6.08
N ASN A 140 7.57 -0.54 -5.86
CA ASN A 140 6.51 -1.08 -6.71
C ASN A 140 5.16 -0.41 -6.39
N LEU A 141 4.77 0.60 -7.19
CA LEU A 141 3.57 1.41 -6.98
C LEU A 141 2.31 0.72 -7.52
N ILE A 142 1.18 0.93 -6.85
CA ILE A 142 -0.13 0.47 -7.30
C ILE A 142 -0.92 1.66 -7.83
N PHE A 143 -1.34 1.57 -9.09
CA PHE A 143 -2.14 2.61 -9.75
C PHE A 143 -3.64 2.33 -9.70
N GLY A 144 -4.43 3.39 -9.83
CA GLY A 144 -5.90 3.35 -9.86
C GLY A 144 -6.54 3.78 -8.54
N ASP A 145 -7.87 3.92 -8.57
CA ASP A 145 -8.73 4.32 -7.47
C ASP A 145 -9.81 3.24 -7.23
N GLY A 146 -10.51 3.32 -6.10
CA GLY A 146 -11.41 2.26 -5.66
C GLY A 146 -12.01 2.52 -4.29
N ASN A 147 -12.48 1.44 -3.66
CA ASN A 147 -12.71 1.45 -2.23
C ASN A 147 -11.39 1.68 -1.51
N ASP A 148 -11.42 2.43 -0.42
CA ASP A 148 -10.23 2.72 0.38
C ASP A 148 -10.61 3.10 1.81
N ILE A 149 -9.65 3.01 2.71
CA ILE A 149 -9.75 3.46 4.10
C ILE A 149 -8.55 4.34 4.40
N THR A 150 -8.81 5.56 4.87
CA THR A 150 -7.76 6.45 5.38
C THR A 150 -7.85 6.53 6.89
N TYR A 151 -6.71 6.40 7.57
CA TYR A 151 -6.59 6.63 9.01
C TYR A 151 -5.93 7.98 9.30
N HIS A 152 -6.53 8.72 10.21
CA HIS A 152 -6.09 10.04 10.64
C HIS A 152 -5.92 10.05 12.16
N PRO A 153 -4.69 9.96 12.69
CA PRO A 153 -4.46 10.05 14.12
C PRO A 153 -4.78 11.48 14.59
N THR A 154 -5.71 11.63 15.52
CA THR A 154 -6.12 12.95 16.06
C THR A 154 -5.57 13.19 17.47
N ALA A 155 -5.31 12.13 18.22
CA ALA A 155 -4.59 12.14 19.50
C ALA A 155 -3.94 10.76 19.74
N PRO A 156 -3.18 10.54 20.84
CA PRO A 156 -2.47 9.26 21.06
C PRO A 156 -3.36 8.02 21.04
N THR A 157 -4.62 8.16 21.45
CA THR A 157 -5.62 7.09 21.47
C THR A 157 -6.83 7.39 20.59
N TYR A 158 -6.99 8.62 20.10
CA TYR A 158 -8.12 9.02 19.27
C TYR A 158 -7.71 9.04 17.81
N ALA A 159 -8.59 8.53 16.96
CA ALA A 159 -8.40 8.59 15.53
C ALA A 159 -9.71 8.82 14.79
N THR A 160 -9.62 9.41 13.61
CA THR A 160 -10.70 9.38 12.64
C THR A 160 -10.35 8.47 11.48
N TYR A 161 -11.37 7.80 10.94
CA TYR A 161 -11.27 6.95 9.77
C TYR A 161 -12.20 7.45 8.69
N THR A 162 -11.71 7.54 7.47
CA THR A 162 -12.53 7.84 6.29
C THR A 162 -12.63 6.59 5.45
N PHE A 163 -13.81 5.99 5.42
CA PHE A 163 -14.15 4.89 4.51
C PHE A 163 -14.65 5.50 3.22
N LYS A 164 -14.04 5.11 2.11
CA LYS A 164 -14.40 5.55 0.75
C LYS A 164 -14.91 4.35 -0.02
N MET A 165 -16.09 4.49 -0.62
CA MET A 165 -16.57 3.57 -1.63
C MET A 165 -16.60 4.27 -2.99
N GLY A 166 -15.95 3.68 -3.98
CA GLY A 166 -15.90 4.23 -5.34
C GLY A 166 -16.52 3.30 -6.37
N TRP A 167 -17.29 3.84 -7.33
CA TRP A 167 -17.92 3.07 -8.42
C TRP A 167 -18.15 3.91 -9.70
N GLY A 168 -18.53 3.25 -10.80
CA GLY A 168 -18.72 3.88 -12.11
C GLY A 168 -17.68 3.44 -13.15
N ASP A 169 -17.94 3.77 -14.41
CA ASP A 169 -17.16 3.32 -15.57
C ASP A 169 -15.90 4.20 -15.77
N CYS A 170 -14.73 3.66 -15.42
CA CYS A 170 -13.42 4.28 -15.64
C CYS A 170 -12.35 3.18 -15.57
N SER A 171 -11.36 3.19 -16.47
CA SER A 171 -10.22 2.25 -16.47
C SER A 171 -9.35 2.28 -15.21
N SER A 172 -9.47 3.35 -14.42
CA SER A 172 -8.83 3.54 -13.12
C SER A 172 -9.83 3.67 -11.97
N GLY A 173 -11.13 3.45 -12.23
CA GLY A 173 -12.21 3.40 -11.23
C GLY A 173 -12.70 4.76 -10.70
N CYS A 174 -14.03 4.87 -10.55
CA CYS A 174 -14.73 5.69 -9.54
C CYS A 174 -15.11 7.14 -9.90
N ILE A 175 -15.95 7.32 -10.93
CA ILE A 175 -16.69 8.59 -11.20
C ILE A 175 -17.47 9.02 -9.94
N TYR A 176 -18.09 8.06 -9.27
CA TYR A 176 -18.87 8.28 -8.07
C TYR A 176 -18.10 7.82 -6.84
N LYS A 177 -18.23 8.58 -5.76
CA LYS A 177 -17.57 8.31 -4.49
C LYS A 177 -18.50 8.63 -3.34
N HIS A 178 -18.55 7.76 -2.36
CA HIS A 178 -19.26 7.97 -1.11
C HIS A 178 -18.33 7.74 0.07
N PHE A 179 -18.53 8.51 1.13
CA PHE A 179 -17.62 8.61 2.25
C PHE A 179 -18.38 8.48 3.56
N TRP A 180 -17.78 7.74 4.50
CA TRP A 180 -18.18 7.70 5.90
C TRP A 180 -16.98 8.07 6.76
N GLU A 181 -17.15 9.07 7.63
CA GLU A 181 -16.14 9.48 8.60
C GLU A 181 -16.53 8.97 9.98
N PHE A 182 -15.68 8.15 10.59
CA PHE A 182 -15.86 7.65 11.94
C PHE A 182 -14.83 8.26 12.88
N SER A 183 -15.23 8.61 14.09
CA SER A 183 -14.31 8.80 15.21
C SER A 183 -14.26 7.54 16.05
N VAL A 184 -13.07 7.20 16.52
CA VAL A 184 -12.82 6.05 17.39
C VAL A 184 -12.06 6.52 18.62
N ALA A 185 -12.60 6.17 19.79
CA ALA A 185 -12.03 6.48 21.09
C ALA A 185 -12.01 5.21 21.97
N PRO A 186 -10.84 4.68 22.32
CA PRO A 186 -10.73 3.60 23.29
C PRO A 186 -10.87 4.17 24.71
N SER A 187 -11.66 3.48 25.54
CA SER A 187 -11.65 3.58 26.99
C SER A 187 -10.90 2.39 27.59
N GLU A 188 -10.77 2.33 28.92
CA GLU A 188 -10.11 1.20 29.60
C GLU A 188 -10.78 -0.15 29.33
N GLU A 189 -12.08 -0.15 29.00
CA GLU A 189 -12.90 -1.37 28.86
C GLU A 189 -13.52 -1.55 27.48
N THR A 190 -13.71 -0.48 26.70
CA THR A 190 -14.48 -0.51 25.45
C THR A 190 -13.89 0.38 24.36
N VAL A 191 -14.14 0.04 23.10
CA VAL A 191 -13.88 0.94 21.97
C VAL A 191 -15.19 1.60 21.56
N THR A 192 -15.28 2.92 21.70
CA THR A 192 -16.42 3.71 21.23
C THR A 192 -16.19 4.09 19.78
N VAL A 193 -17.17 3.81 18.92
CA VAL A 193 -17.20 4.21 17.52
C VAL A 193 -18.39 5.14 17.30
N LYS A 194 -18.16 6.27 16.63
CA LYS A 194 -19.22 7.20 16.26
C LYS A 194 -19.08 7.59 14.80
N LEU A 195 -20.16 7.44 14.03
CA LEU A 195 -20.28 8.04 12.70
C LEU A 195 -20.41 9.56 12.87
N GLU A 196 -19.43 10.29 12.35
CA GLU A 196 -19.41 11.76 12.38
C GLU A 196 -20.09 12.34 11.15
N LYS A 197 -19.83 11.78 9.96
CA LYS A 197 -20.36 12.26 8.69
C LYS A 197 -20.55 11.15 7.67
N GLU A 198 -21.54 11.34 6.81
CA GLU A 198 -21.80 10.54 5.62
C GLU A 198 -22.08 11.50 4.46
N TYR A 199 -21.36 11.35 3.35
CA TYR A 199 -21.44 12.29 2.23
C TYR A 199 -20.93 11.71 0.91
N GLY A 200 -21.18 12.43 -0.19
CA GLY A 200 -20.74 12.07 -1.53
C GLY A 200 -21.91 11.71 -2.45
N SER A 201 -21.65 10.87 -3.45
CA SER A 201 -22.65 10.42 -4.42
C SER A 201 -23.72 9.54 -3.78
N ASP A 202 -24.97 9.65 -4.25
CA ASP A 202 -26.09 8.84 -3.76
C ASP A 202 -25.85 7.34 -4.00
N LEU A 203 -26.02 6.53 -2.96
CA LEU A 203 -25.84 5.09 -3.00
C LEU A 203 -26.93 4.36 -3.80
N ASN A 204 -28.09 4.99 -4.00
CA ASN A 204 -29.18 4.43 -4.80
C ASN A 204 -28.87 4.48 -6.31
N ASN A 205 -27.97 5.37 -6.75
CA ASN A 205 -27.58 5.50 -8.15
C ASN A 205 -26.52 4.47 -8.58
N ARG A 206 -26.33 3.39 -7.82
CA ARG A 206 -25.35 2.33 -8.14
C ARG A 206 -25.77 1.44 -9.31
N GLU A 207 -27.06 1.36 -9.63
CA GLU A 207 -27.60 0.46 -10.67
C GLU A 207 -27.24 0.85 -12.11
N PHE A 208 -26.74 2.07 -12.36
CA PHE A 208 -26.36 2.52 -13.70
C PHE A 208 -25.00 2.01 -14.19
N VAL A 209 -24.29 1.22 -13.37
CA VAL A 209 -23.03 0.58 -13.75
C VAL A 209 -23.33 -0.87 -14.10
N LYS A 210 -23.84 -1.11 -15.31
CA LYS A 210 -23.82 -2.46 -15.87
C LYS A 210 -22.35 -2.88 -16.05
N PRO A 211 -21.97 -4.11 -15.68
CA PRO A 211 -20.65 -4.64 -15.98
C PRO A 211 -20.39 -4.73 -17.49
#